data_AF-A0A956JL38-F1
#
_entry.id   AF-A0A956JL38-F1
#
_cell.length_a   1.000
_cell.length_b   1.000
_cell.length_c   1.000
_cell.angle_alpha   90.00
_cell.angle_beta   90.00
_cell.angle_gamma   90.00
#
_symmetry.space_group_name_H-M   'P 1'
#
loop_
_entity.id
_entity.type
_entity.pdbx_description
1 polymer ?
#
loop_
_entity_poly.entity_id
_entity_poly.type
_entity_poly.pdbx_seq_one_letter_code
_entity_poly.pdbx_strand_id
1 'polypeptide(L)'
;VAGFDRQAFRAALRRCAAVIATAGSNLLAECVLLNKPILALHARGDHEQRLNGLLAADAGVAEAATIGDPALAEGVRRFLDRVERGGFSRVELAAALPPVSTATATLAEALLDRRRLKQE
;
A
#
# COMPACT_ATOMS: atom_id res chain seq x y z
N VAL A 1 -23.45 12.29 16.19
CA VAL A 1 -22.62 11.99 14.99
C VAL A 1 -22.87 10.54 14.64
N ALA A 2 -23.35 10.25 13.42
CA ALA A 2 -23.49 8.85 12.99
C ALA A 2 -22.11 8.18 13.09
N GLY A 3 -22.05 7.02 13.73
CA GLY A 3 -20.79 6.28 13.91
C GLY A 3 -20.17 5.87 12.57
N PHE A 4 -18.93 5.39 12.62
CA PHE A 4 -18.26 4.83 11.46
C PHE A 4 -19.04 3.62 10.89
N ASP A 5 -19.42 3.70 9.61
CA ASP A 5 -20.02 2.59 8.87
C ASP A 5 -18.98 1.90 7.99
N ARG A 6 -18.55 0.72 8.44
CA ARG A 6 -17.57 -0.12 7.74
C ARG A 6 -18.04 -0.55 6.35
N GLN A 7 -19.34 -0.80 6.15
CA GLN A 7 -19.85 -1.29 4.87
C GLN A 7 -19.94 -0.16 3.85
N ALA A 8 -20.38 1.02 4.29
CA ALA A 8 -20.37 2.22 3.45
C ALA A 8 -18.96 2.58 2.99
N PHE A 9 -17.96 2.54 3.88
CA PHE A 9 -16.56 2.78 3.54
C PHE A 9 -16.03 1.79 2.49
N ARG A 10 -16.26 0.49 2.69
CA ARG A 10 -15.85 -0.55 1.72
C ARG A 10 -16.55 -0.40 0.38
N ALA A 11 -17.84 -0.02 0.37
CA ALA A 11 -18.59 0.21 -0.86
C ALA A 11 -18.04 1.42 -1.63
N ALA A 12 -17.65 2.49 -0.93
CA ALA A 12 -17.02 3.65 -1.52
C ALA A 12 -15.67 3.29 -2.18
N LEU A 13 -14.79 2.57 -1.46
CA LEU A 13 -13.49 2.11 -1.98
C LEU A 13 -13.61 1.24 -3.23
N ARG A 14 -14.65 0.40 -3.33
CA ARG A 14 -14.87 -0.43 -4.52
C ARG A 14 -15.27 0.40 -5.74
N ARG A 15 -16.09 1.44 -5.54
CA ARG A 15 -16.68 2.25 -6.61
C ARG A 15 -15.80 3.41 -7.08
N CYS A 16 -14.87 3.88 -6.28
CA CYS A 16 -13.97 4.98 -6.68
C CYS A 16 -12.92 4.51 -7.69
N ALA A 17 -12.41 5.42 -8.52
CA ALA A 17 -11.31 5.12 -9.44
C ALA A 17 -9.95 5.12 -8.73
N ALA A 18 -9.81 5.94 -7.69
CA ALA A 18 -8.58 6.12 -6.92
C ALA A 18 -8.90 6.69 -5.52
N VAL A 19 -7.89 6.72 -4.65
CA VAL A 19 -7.98 7.21 -3.26
C VAL A 19 -7.03 8.39 -3.04
N ILE A 20 -7.45 9.37 -2.25
CA ILE A 20 -6.57 10.43 -1.73
C ILE A 20 -6.71 10.39 -0.21
N ALA A 21 -5.64 10.04 0.49
CA ALA A 21 -5.67 9.83 1.94
C ALA A 21 -4.26 9.87 2.53
N THR A 22 -4.16 9.81 3.85
CA THR A 22 -2.87 9.64 4.53
C THR A 22 -2.23 8.29 4.22
N ALA A 23 -0.90 8.23 4.25
CA ALA A 23 -0.10 7.06 3.90
C ALA A 23 -0.05 5.99 5.02
N GLY A 24 -1.21 5.64 5.58
CA GLY A 24 -1.35 4.57 6.55
C GLY A 24 -1.15 3.20 5.89
N SER A 25 -0.34 2.34 6.52
CA SER A 25 0.05 1.03 5.99
C SER A 25 -1.15 0.12 5.62
N ASN A 26 -2.17 0.05 6.48
CA ASN A 26 -3.37 -0.75 6.20
C ASN A 26 -4.13 -0.24 4.97
N LEU A 27 -4.30 1.08 4.84
CA LEU A 27 -5.02 1.65 3.71
C LEU A 27 -4.26 1.47 2.39
N LEU A 28 -2.94 1.58 2.42
CA LEU A 28 -2.10 1.27 1.27
C LEU A 28 -2.24 -0.20 0.84
N ALA A 29 -2.18 -1.13 1.79
CA ALA A 29 -2.37 -2.55 1.51
C ALA A 29 -3.77 -2.85 0.94
N GLU A 30 -4.83 -2.22 1.48
CA GLU A 30 -6.18 -2.32 0.94
C GLU A 30 -6.29 -1.79 -0.49
N CYS A 31 -5.64 -0.65 -0.78
CA CYS A 31 -5.60 -0.08 -2.13
C CYS A 31 -4.90 -1.00 -3.13
N VAL A 32 -3.77 -1.61 -2.74
CA VAL A 32 -3.07 -2.61 -3.56
C VAL A 32 -3.96 -3.82 -3.83
N LEU A 33 -4.61 -4.39 -2.82
CA LEU A 33 -5.52 -5.53 -2.97
C LEU A 33 -6.71 -5.23 -3.90
N LEU A 34 -7.20 -3.99 -3.90
CA LEU A 34 -8.33 -3.55 -4.72
C LEU A 34 -7.91 -2.99 -6.08
N ASN A 35 -6.61 -3.01 -6.41
CA ASN A 35 -6.05 -2.37 -7.60
C ASN A 35 -6.48 -0.90 -7.75
N LYS A 36 -6.45 -0.15 -6.63
CA LYS A 36 -6.79 1.27 -6.58
C LYS A 36 -5.51 2.10 -6.40
N PRO A 37 -5.18 2.99 -7.34
CA PRO A 37 -4.14 3.98 -7.12
C PRO A 37 -4.47 4.87 -5.92
N ILE A 38 -3.44 5.31 -5.21
CA ILE A 38 -3.57 6.21 -4.07
C ILE A 38 -2.57 7.37 -4.14
N LEU A 39 -3.07 8.59 -3.90
CA LEU A 39 -2.25 9.73 -3.54
C LEU A 39 -2.05 9.68 -2.02
N ALA A 40 -0.89 9.20 -1.61
CA ALA A 40 -0.47 8.95 -0.25
C ALA A 40 0.09 10.25 0.38
N LEU A 41 -0.77 10.93 1.13
CA LEU A 41 -0.46 12.16 1.83
C LEU A 41 0.29 11.88 3.13
N HIS A 42 1.21 12.75 3.52
CA HIS A 42 1.82 12.71 4.84
C HIS A 42 2.15 14.12 5.35
N ALA A 43 2.20 14.29 6.67
CA ALA A 43 2.74 15.51 7.27
C ALA A 43 4.28 15.52 7.18
N ARG A 44 4.91 16.70 7.23
CA ARG A 44 6.38 16.83 7.16
C ARG A 44 7.12 16.08 8.27
N GLY A 45 6.54 16.03 9.47
CA GLY A 45 7.11 15.35 10.64
C GLY A 45 6.74 13.88 10.77
N ASP A 46 5.90 13.34 9.88
CA ASP A 46 5.47 11.94 9.95
C ASP A 46 6.36 11.06 9.08
N HIS A 47 7.44 10.55 9.69
CA HIS A 47 8.45 9.76 9.01
C HIS A 47 7.94 8.39 8.53
N GLU A 48 7.05 7.75 9.30
CA GLU A 48 6.50 6.44 8.95
C GLU A 48 5.59 6.54 7.74
N GLN A 49 4.65 7.50 7.74
CA GLN A 49 3.79 7.73 6.59
C GLN A 49 4.57 8.19 5.37
N ARG A 50 5.60 9.04 5.56
CA ARG A 50 6.50 9.42 4.45
C ARG A 50 7.17 8.18 3.84
N LEU A 51 7.72 7.29 4.67
CA LEU A 51 8.35 6.07 4.19
C LEU A 51 7.36 5.18 3.44
N ASN A 52 6.18 4.94 4.02
CA ASN A 52 5.13 4.14 3.39
C ASN A 52 4.74 4.69 2.00
N GLY A 53 4.52 6.00 1.90
CA GLY A 53 4.19 6.66 0.64
C GLY A 53 5.30 6.54 -0.41
N LEU A 54 6.56 6.70 -0.01
CA LEU A 54 7.72 6.56 -0.91
C LEU A 54 7.87 5.12 -1.41
N LEU A 55 7.74 4.12 -0.54
CA LEU A 55 7.80 2.71 -0.92
C LEU A 55 6.67 2.33 -1.90
N ALA A 56 5.46 2.82 -1.67
CA ALA A 56 4.33 2.58 -2.56
C ALA A 56 4.49 3.31 -3.92
N ALA A 57 5.10 4.50 -3.92
CA ALA A 57 5.41 5.23 -5.14
C ALA A 57 6.50 4.53 -5.97
N ASP A 58 7.53 4.00 -5.32
CA ASP A 58 8.60 3.21 -5.95
C ASP A 58 8.05 1.92 -6.59
N ALA A 59 7.11 1.25 -5.91
CA ALA A 59 6.38 0.11 -6.48
C ALA A 59 5.42 0.48 -7.63
N GLY A 60 5.24 1.77 -7.91
CA GLY A 60 4.39 2.27 -8.99
C GLY A 60 2.88 2.17 -8.71
N VAL A 61 2.48 1.88 -7.46
CA VAL A 61 1.07 1.73 -7.05
C VAL A 61 0.48 3.00 -6.43
N ALA A 62 1.32 3.98 -6.12
CA ALA A 62 0.92 5.23 -5.48
C ALA A 62 1.70 6.44 -6.00
N GLU A 63 1.28 7.62 -5.58
CA GLU A 63 2.10 8.84 -5.55
C GLU A 63 2.18 9.35 -4.12
N ALA A 64 3.32 9.90 -3.71
CA ALA A 64 3.49 10.48 -2.38
C ALA A 64 3.46 12.01 -2.45
N ALA A 65 2.76 12.65 -1.51
CA ALA A 65 2.76 14.11 -1.41
C ALA A 65 2.72 14.60 0.04
N THR A 66 3.28 15.77 0.28
CA THR A 66 3.32 16.40 1.61
C THR A 66 2.13 17.33 1.80
N ILE A 67 1.41 17.20 2.92
CA ILE A 67 0.32 18.09 3.30
C ILE A 67 0.88 19.50 3.56
N GLY A 68 0.24 20.50 2.97
CA GLY A 68 0.66 21.91 3.09
C GLY A 68 1.83 22.30 2.18
N ASP A 69 2.30 21.38 1.32
CA ASP A 69 3.23 21.75 0.26
C ASP A 69 2.49 22.58 -0.83
N PRO A 70 3.01 23.74 -1.26
CA PRO A 70 2.41 24.53 -2.33
C PRO A 70 2.20 23.75 -3.64
N ALA A 71 3.01 22.71 -3.89
CA ALA A 71 2.89 21.87 -5.08
C ALA A 71 1.76 20.83 -5.01
N LEU A 72 1.08 20.69 -3.87
CA LEU A 72 0.06 19.65 -3.67
C LEU A 72 -1.11 19.76 -4.64
N ALA A 73 -1.60 20.97 -4.93
CA ALA A 73 -2.74 21.16 -5.83
C ALA A 73 -2.43 20.67 -7.26
N GLU A 74 -1.22 20.95 -7.74
CA GLU A 74 -0.76 20.45 -9.03
C GLU A 74 -0.47 18.94 -8.98
N GLY A 75 0.05 18.44 -7.86
CA GLY A 75 0.22 17.01 -7.61
C GLY A 75 -1.10 16.24 -7.71
N VAL A 76 -2.18 16.76 -7.13
CA VAL A 76 -3.53 16.16 -7.23
C VAL A 76 -3.99 16.09 -8.69
N ARG A 77 -3.79 17.14 -9.48
CA ARG A 77 -4.15 17.12 -10.92
C ARG A 77 -3.38 16.06 -11.69
N ARG A 78 -2.05 16.03 -11.54
CA ARG A 78 -1.20 15.00 -12.20
C ARG A 78 -1.59 13.59 -11.79
N PHE A 79 -1.91 13.38 -10.51
CA PHE A 79 -2.38 12.10 -10.01
C PHE A 79 -3.67 11.66 -10.72
N LEU A 80 -4.68 12.54 -10.78
CA LEU A 80 -5.96 12.24 -11.44
C LEU A 80 -5.77 11.95 -12.94
N ASP A 81 -4.97 12.75 -13.64
CA ASP A 81 -4.63 12.52 -15.05
C ASP A 81 -3.98 11.14 -15.27
N ARG A 82 -3.09 10.74 -14.36
CA ARG A 82 -2.42 9.43 -14.43
C ARG A 82 -3.38 8.28 -14.15
N VAL A 83 -4.34 8.47 -13.23
CA VAL A 83 -5.42 7.51 -12.96
C VAL A 83 -6.25 7.29 -14.22
N GLU A 84 -6.67 8.37 -14.89
CA GLU A 84 -7.47 8.29 -16.12
C GLU A 84 -6.75 7.55 -17.24
N ARG A 85 -5.42 7.71 -17.33
CA ARG A 85 -4.58 7.01 -18.32
C ARG A 85 -4.22 5.58 -17.92
N GLY A 86 -4.59 5.12 -16.73
CA GLY A 86 -4.23 3.78 -16.23
C GLY A 86 -2.73 3.60 -15.96
N GLY A 87 -1.98 4.67 -15.64
CA GLY A 87 -0.52 4.67 -15.53
C GLY A 87 0.06 4.10 -14.24
N PHE A 88 -0.69 3.27 -13.50
CA PHE A 88 -0.27 2.68 -12.23
C PHE A 88 -0.06 1.18 -12.37
N SER A 89 0.95 0.67 -11.67
CA SER A 89 1.24 -0.75 -11.58
C SER A 89 0.10 -1.49 -10.89
N ARG A 90 -0.12 -2.74 -11.30
CA ARG A 90 -0.95 -3.70 -10.57
C ARG A 90 -0.03 -4.78 -10.03
N VAL A 91 -0.17 -5.06 -8.73
CA VAL A 91 0.65 -6.08 -8.08
C VAL A 91 -0.17 -7.37 -8.06
N GLU A 92 0.24 -8.33 -8.88
CA GLU A 92 -0.30 -9.69 -8.83
C GLU A 92 0.28 -10.42 -7.61
N LEU A 93 -0.26 -10.11 -6.42
CA LEU A 93 0.28 -10.60 -5.14
C LEU A 93 0.38 -12.13 -5.09
N ALA A 94 -0.59 -12.84 -5.66
CA ALA A 94 -0.60 -14.30 -5.71
C ALA A 94 0.52 -14.89 -6.58
N ALA A 95 0.99 -14.14 -7.57
CA ALA A 95 2.12 -14.54 -8.42
C ALA A 95 3.46 -14.04 -7.88
N ALA A 96 3.46 -12.93 -7.13
CA ALA A 96 4.67 -12.26 -6.69
C ALA A 96 5.36 -12.95 -5.51
N LEU A 97 4.61 -13.57 -4.58
CA LEU A 97 5.16 -14.18 -3.37
C LEU A 97 4.38 -15.43 -2.94
N PRO A 98 5.06 -16.49 -2.45
CA PRO A 98 4.37 -17.56 -1.74
C PRO A 98 3.64 -16.99 -0.51
N PRO A 99 2.55 -17.62 -0.05
CA PRO A 99 1.90 -17.22 1.19
C PRO A 99 2.93 -17.11 2.32
N VAL A 100 2.90 -16.00 3.06
CA VAL A 100 3.87 -15.76 4.14
C VAL A 100 3.89 -16.91 5.14
N SER A 101 2.74 -17.49 5.43
CA SER A 101 2.61 -18.68 6.30
C SER A 101 3.43 -19.85 5.79
N THR A 102 3.42 -20.10 4.47
CA THR A 102 4.20 -21.17 3.84
C THR A 102 5.69 -20.83 3.91
N ALA A 103 6.09 -19.62 3.54
CA ALA A 103 7.49 -19.21 3.59
C ALA A 103 8.06 -19.28 5.03
N THR A 104 7.29 -18.83 6.03
CA THR A 104 7.67 -18.91 7.43
C THR A 104 7.76 -20.35 7.92
N ALA A 105 6.80 -21.21 7.58
CA ALA A 105 6.83 -22.62 7.95
C ALA A 105 8.07 -23.32 7.36
N THR A 106 8.32 -23.15 6.07
CA THR A 106 9.50 -23.73 5.40
C THR A 106 10.81 -23.23 6.01
N LEU A 107 10.92 -21.95 6.35
CA LEU A 107 12.11 -21.42 7.02
C LEU A 107 12.28 -22.02 8.42
N ALA A 108 11.19 -22.17 9.18
CA ALA A 108 11.23 -22.76 10.50
C ALA A 108 11.70 -24.22 10.45
N GLU A 109 11.16 -25.02 9.54
CA GLU A 109 11.59 -26.41 9.30
C GLU A 109 13.08 -26.49 8.96
N ALA A 110 13.55 -25.69 8.01
CA ALA A 110 14.96 -25.66 7.61
C ALA A 110 15.91 -25.27 8.75
N LEU A 111 15.48 -24.38 9.65
CA LEU A 111 16.26 -23.99 10.83
C LEU A 111 16.29 -25.11 11.89
N LEU A 112 15.20 -25.85 12.04
CA LEU A 112 15.13 -26.99 12.98
C LEU A 112 16.00 -28.16 12.50
N ASP A 113 15.97 -28.48 11.22
CA ASP A 113 16.78 -29.56 10.63
C ASP A 113 18.28 -29.26 10.71
N ARG A 114 18.68 -27.99 10.44
CA ARG A 114 20.07 -27.56 10.62
C ARG A 114 20.56 -27.61 12.05
N ARG A 115 19.67 -27.50 13.05
CA ARG A 115 20.05 -27.69 14.46
C ARG A 115 20.25 -29.15 14.81
N ARG A 116 19.44 -30.06 14.25
CA ARG A 116 19.61 -31.50 14.45
C ARG A 116 20.95 -32.00 13.88
N LEU A 117 21.30 -31.56 12.68
CA LEU A 117 22.58 -31.91 12.03
C LEU A 117 23.84 -31.36 12.73
N LYS A 118 23.72 -30.41 13.66
CA LYS A 118 24.85 -29.86 14.44
C LYS A 118 25.00 -30.52 15.82
N GLN A 119 24.11 -31.44 16.18
CA GLN A 119 24.13 -32.14 17.47
C GLN A 119 24.48 -33.64 17.34
N GLU A 120 24.75 -34.10 16.11
CA GLU A 120 25.39 -35.39 15.80
C GLU A 120 26.88 -35.17 15.46
#